data_AF-A0A0A2MLD6-F1
#
_entry.id   AF-A0A0A2MLD6-F1
#
_cell.length_a   1.000
_cell.length_b   1.000
_cell.length_c   1.000
_cell.angle_alpha   90.00
_cell.angle_beta   90.00
_cell.angle_gamma   90.00
#
_symmetry.space_group_name_H-M   'P 1'
#
loop_
_entity.id
_entity.type
_entity.pdbx_description
1 polymer ?
#
loop_
_entity_poly.entity_id
_entity_poly.type
_entity_poly.pdbx_seq_one_letter_code
_entity_poly.pdbx_strand_id
1 'polypeptide(L)'
;MTSVIFDSVNYNASRKNKPLIITVPITEFKAYDRNKNASYQIKFEFEGEEEHVETDKKSLERFELENFYNIQLKLRPGIWNRYLVEEWKIVQ
;
A
#
# COMPACT_ATOMS: atom_id res chain seq x y z
N MET A 1 17.92 10.40 4.03
CA MET A 1 17.39 11.49 4.86
C MET A 1 16.24 12.13 4.07
N THR A 2 15.06 11.51 4.10
CA THR A 2 13.89 11.98 3.34
C THR A 2 13.27 13.11 4.15
N SER A 3 13.33 14.33 3.62
CA SER A 3 12.96 15.51 4.40
C SER A 3 11.45 15.55 4.60
N VAL A 4 11.00 15.79 5.82
CA VAL A 4 9.59 16.01 6.19
C VAL A 4 8.92 17.07 5.28
N ILE A 5 9.71 17.99 4.74
CA ILE A 5 9.30 19.00 3.77
C ILE A 5 8.86 18.35 2.45
N PHE A 6 9.59 17.35 1.96
CA PHE A 6 9.28 16.69 0.70
C PHE A 6 7.98 15.86 0.77
N ASP A 7 7.78 15.11 1.85
CA ASP A 7 6.53 14.34 2.03
C ASP A 7 5.32 15.28 2.16
N SER A 8 5.50 16.43 2.82
CA SER A 8 4.47 17.48 2.90
C SER A 8 4.15 18.12 1.54
N VAL A 9 5.18 18.38 0.71
CA VAL A 9 5.00 18.91 -0.65
C VAL A 9 4.27 17.89 -1.53
N ASN A 10 4.68 16.63 -1.48
CA ASN A 10 4.01 15.56 -2.23
C ASN A 10 2.55 15.40 -1.80
N TYR A 11 2.28 15.36 -0.49
CA TYR A 11 0.93 15.30 0.06
C TYR A 11 0.05 16.44 -0.45
N ASN A 12 0.55 17.68 -0.41
CA ASN A 12 -0.18 18.85 -0.88
C ASN A 12 -0.43 18.83 -2.39
N ALA A 13 0.52 18.34 -3.19
CA ALA A 13 0.36 18.17 -4.63
C ALA A 13 -0.68 17.08 -4.95
N SER A 14 -0.55 15.91 -4.33
CA SER A 14 -1.45 14.77 -4.53
C SER A 14 -2.91 15.11 -4.23
N ARG A 15 -3.20 15.89 -3.17
CA ARG A 15 -4.58 16.26 -2.82
C ARG A 15 -5.33 17.07 -3.89
N LYS A 16 -4.60 17.76 -4.78
CA LYS A 16 -5.19 18.54 -5.88
C LYS A 16 -5.47 17.67 -7.11
N ASN A 17 -4.87 16.48 -7.19
CA ASN A 17 -4.99 15.59 -8.34
C ASN A 17 -6.21 14.69 -8.21
N LYS A 18 -6.77 14.23 -9.34
CA LYS A 18 -7.92 13.33 -9.35
C LYS A 18 -7.53 11.96 -8.76
N PRO A 19 -8.41 11.32 -7.96
CA PRO A 19 -8.15 9.99 -7.47
C PRO A 19 -8.18 8.98 -8.62
N LEU A 20 -7.32 7.99 -8.52
CA LEU A 20 -7.23 6.83 -9.40
C LEU A 20 -7.57 5.59 -8.58
N ILE A 21 -8.34 4.68 -9.17
CA ILE A 21 -8.57 3.35 -8.60
C ILE A 21 -7.82 2.35 -9.45
N ILE A 22 -6.93 1.59 -8.83
CA ILE A 22 -6.20 0.50 -9.47
C ILE A 22 -6.50 -0.80 -8.75
N THR A 23 -6.29 -1.92 -9.43
CA THR A 23 -6.40 -3.25 -8.84
C THR A 23 -5.21 -4.06 -9.33
N VAL A 24 -4.42 -4.56 -8.40
CA VAL A 24 -3.16 -5.27 -8.67
C VAL A 24 -3.13 -6.57 -7.86
N PRO A 25 -2.48 -7.63 -8.39
CA PRO A 25 -2.37 -8.90 -7.68
C PRO A 25 -1.52 -8.75 -6.42
N ILE A 26 -1.97 -9.38 -5.34
CA ILE A 26 -1.18 -9.49 -4.10
C ILE A 26 -0.13 -10.56 -4.32
N THR A 27 1.11 -10.26 -3.97
CA THR A 27 2.25 -11.17 -4.11
C THR A 27 2.56 -11.90 -2.82
N GLU A 28 2.42 -11.24 -1.66
CA GLU A 28 2.75 -11.82 -0.35
C GLU A 28 1.97 -11.11 0.77
N PHE A 29 1.44 -11.88 1.71
CA PHE A 29 1.03 -11.37 3.02
C PHE A 29 2.15 -11.60 4.02
N LYS A 30 2.73 -10.53 4.55
CA LYS A 30 3.91 -10.60 5.39
C LYS A 30 3.59 -10.21 6.83
N ALA A 31 3.87 -11.12 7.75
CA ALA A 31 3.80 -10.87 9.18
C ALA A 31 5.22 -10.95 9.75
N TYR A 32 5.80 -9.81 10.13
CA TYR A 32 7.06 -9.81 10.87
C TYR A 32 6.78 -9.86 12.36
N ASP A 33 7.19 -10.93 13.03
CA ASP A 33 7.27 -10.97 14.48
C ASP A 33 8.75 -11.00 14.91
N ARG A 34 9.31 -9.81 15.16
CA ARG A 34 10.60 -9.67 15.85
C ARG A 34 10.37 -8.97 17.18
N ASN A 35 9.74 -9.69 18.12
CA ASN A 35 9.90 -9.52 19.56
C ASN A 35 9.62 -8.14 20.20
N LYS A 36 9.01 -7.15 19.50
CA LYS A 36 8.36 -5.98 20.14
C LYS A 36 7.58 -5.02 19.22
N ASN A 37 7.73 -5.07 17.89
CA ASN A 37 6.91 -4.29 16.94
C ASN A 37 6.56 -5.16 15.75
N ALA A 38 5.42 -5.85 15.81
CA ALA A 38 4.95 -6.61 14.67
C ALA A 38 4.50 -5.65 13.56
N SER A 39 5.10 -5.74 12.37
CA SER A 39 4.63 -5.04 11.18
C SER A 39 3.95 -6.05 10.28
N TYR A 40 2.69 -5.78 9.95
CA TYR A 40 1.87 -6.58 9.05
C TYR A 40 1.78 -5.83 7.74
N GLN A 41 2.11 -6.49 6.64
CA GLN A 41 2.22 -5.85 5.32
C GLN A 41 1.52 -6.70 4.27
N ILE A 42 0.86 -6.01 3.33
CA ILE A 42 0.36 -6.61 2.09
C ILE A 42 1.29 -6.14 0.98
N LYS A 43 1.98 -7.08 0.32
CA LYS A 43 2.89 -6.79 -0.78
C LYS A 43 2.21 -7.04 -2.11
N PHE A 44 2.56 -6.24 -3.11
CA PHE A 44 2.02 -6.31 -4.46
C PHE A 44 3.02 -5.71 -5.45
N GLU A 45 2.87 -6.02 -6.72
CA GLU A 45 3.66 -5.40 -7.78
C GLU A 45 2.90 -4.20 -8.36
N PHE A 46 3.56 -3.04 -8.43
CA PHE A 46 3.00 -1.84 -9.02
C PHE A 46 4.06 -1.11 -9.85
N GLU A 47 3.75 -0.84 -11.11
CA GLU A 47 4.68 -0.21 -12.08
C GLU A 47 6.04 -0.94 -12.23
N GLY A 48 6.08 -2.25 -12.00
CA GLY A 48 7.28 -3.09 -12.10
C GLY A 48 8.16 -3.11 -10.85
N GLU A 49 7.70 -2.50 -9.75
CA GLU A 49 8.38 -2.48 -8.46
C GLU A 49 7.55 -3.24 -7.40
N GLU A 50 8.23 -3.86 -6.42
CA GLU A 50 7.56 -4.44 -5.26
C GLU A 50 7.20 -3.32 -4.27
N GLU A 51 5.90 -3.14 -4.06
CA GLU A 51 5.33 -2.16 -3.15
C GLU A 51 4.60 -2.85 -2.00
N HIS A 52 4.32 -2.09 -0.94
CA HIS A 52 3.56 -2.62 0.19
C HIS A 52 2.67 -1.56 0.85
N VAL A 53 1.59 -2.05 1.47
CA VAL A 53 0.83 -1.28 2.46
C VAL A 53 0.97 -1.92 3.83
N GLU A 54 1.17 -1.09 4.85
CA GLU A 54 1.11 -1.53 6.24
C GLU A 54 -0.34 -1.71 6.68
N THR A 55 -0.57 -2.72 7.49
CA THR A 55 -1.88 -3.11 8.00
C THR A 55 -1.77 -3.68 9.41
N ASP A 56 -2.88 -4.18 9.94
CA ASP A 56 -2.94 -4.84 11.24
C ASP A 56 -3.09 -6.37 11.11
N LYS A 57 -2.82 -7.07 12.22
CA LYS A 57 -2.89 -8.53 12.29
C LYS A 57 -4.27 -9.08 11.90
N LYS A 58 -5.36 -8.49 12.40
CA LYS A 58 -6.72 -8.99 12.19
C LYS A 58 -7.15 -8.85 10.75
N SER A 59 -6.66 -7.81 10.08
CA SER A 59 -6.84 -7.59 8.66
C SER A 59 -6.14 -8.67 7.83
N LEU A 60 -5.00 -9.23 8.27
CA LEU A 60 -4.34 -10.33 7.57
C LEU A 60 -4.83 -11.73 7.95
N GLU A 61 -5.22 -11.97 9.21
CA GLU A 61 -5.63 -13.30 9.71
C GLU A 61 -6.79 -13.94 8.93
N ARG A 62 -7.54 -13.16 8.15
CA ARG A 62 -8.71 -13.61 7.38
C ARG A 62 -8.38 -14.07 5.96
N PHE A 63 -7.14 -13.93 5.51
CA PHE A 63 -6.75 -14.22 4.14
C PHE A 63 -5.73 -15.35 4.09
N GLU A 64 -5.99 -16.33 3.21
CA GLU A 64 -5.13 -17.49 3.02
C GLU A 64 -4.31 -17.34 1.72
N LEU A 65 -2.98 -17.44 1.81
CA LEU A 65 -2.05 -17.25 0.68
C LEU A 65 -2.34 -18.13 -0.56
N GLU A 66 -3.06 -19.24 -0.40
CA GLU A 66 -3.41 -20.15 -1.49
C GLU A 66 -4.49 -19.59 -2.44
N ASN A 67 -5.13 -18.47 -2.06
CA ASN A 67 -6.12 -17.80 -2.89
C ASN A 67 -5.49 -16.66 -3.73
N PHE A 68 -5.95 -16.52 -4.98
CA PHE A 68 -5.60 -15.39 -5.84
C PHE A 68 -6.34 -14.13 -5.40
N TYR A 69 -5.75 -13.36 -4.49
CA TYR A 69 -6.29 -12.07 -4.09
C TYR A 69 -5.68 -10.91 -4.87
N ASN A 70 -6.48 -9.88 -5.08
CA ASN A 70 -6.03 -8.59 -5.55
C ASN A 70 -6.19 -7.54 -4.45
N ILE A 71 -5.37 -6.50 -4.48
CA ILE A 71 -5.58 -5.29 -3.68
C ILE A 71 -6.12 -4.20 -4.60
N GLN A 72 -7.27 -3.65 -4.22
CA GLN A 72 -7.81 -2.44 -4.84
C GLN A 72 -7.32 -1.23 -4.05
N LEU A 73 -6.63 -0.33 -4.73
CA LEU A 73 -6.04 0.87 -4.15
C LEU A 73 -6.75 2.10 -4.73
N LYS A 74 -7.11 3.04 -3.85
CA LYS A 74 -7.52 4.39 -4.23
C LYS A 74 -6.34 5.32 -3.95
N LEU A 75 -5.70 5.76 -5.02
CA LEU A 75 -4.47 6.52 -4.99
C LEU A 75 -4.69 7.93 -5.52
N ARG A 76 -3.85 8.88 -5.10
CA ARG A 76 -3.67 10.15 -5.81
C ARG A 76 -2.24 10.30 -6.29
N PRO A 77 -2.01 10.51 -7.60
CA PRO A 77 -0.67 10.73 -8.10
C PRO A 77 -0.11 12.02 -7.52
N GLY A 78 1.15 11.98 -7.10
CA GLY A 78 1.91 13.11 -6.58
C GLY A 78 2.97 13.56 -7.57
N ILE A 79 4.14 13.93 -7.04
CA ILE A 79 5.29 14.35 -7.83
C ILE A 79 6.31 13.19 -7.88
N TRP A 80 6.99 13.01 -9.02
CA TRP A 80 8.04 12.00 -9.21
C TRP A 80 7.58 10.56 -8.89
N ASN A 81 6.49 10.12 -9.52
CA ASN A 81 5.93 8.76 -9.38
C ASN A 81 5.62 8.35 -7.93
N ARG A 82 5.46 9.33 -7.03
CA ARG A 82 4.92 9.06 -5.69
C ARG A 82 3.41 9.10 -5.72
N TYR A 83 2.81 8.23 -4.93
CA TYR A 83 1.36 8.12 -4.80
C TYR A 83 0.96 8.30 -3.34
N LEU A 84 -0.14 9.01 -3.12
CA LEU A 84 -0.80 9.05 -1.83
C LEU A 84 -1.89 7.98 -1.81
N VAL A 85 -1.72 6.96 -0.98
CA VAL A 85 -2.77 5.97 -0.72
C VAL A 85 -3.84 6.60 0.17
N GLU A 86 -5.06 6.75 -0.35
CA GLU A 86 -6.20 7.23 0.45
C GLU A 86 -6.91 6.07 1.14
N GLU A 87 -7.18 5.01 0.39
CA GLU A 87 -7.94 3.84 0.84
C GLU A 87 -7.40 2.59 0.13
N TRP A 88 -7.51 1.44 0.79
CA TRP A 88 -7.23 0.15 0.19
C TRP A 88 -8.21 -0.92 0.69
N LYS A 89 -8.44 -1.96 -0.12
CA LYS A 89 -9.17 -3.17 0.29
C LYS A 89 -8.70 -4.38 -0.50
N ILE A 90 -8.80 -5.55 0.11
CA ILE A 90 -8.53 -6.83 -0.56
C ILE A 90 -9.82 -7.26 -1.28
N VAL A 91 -9.69 -7.72 -2.52
CA VAL A 91 -10.78 -8.23 -3.36
C VAL A 91 -10.39 -9.59 -3.93
N GLN A 92 -11.39 -10.44 -4.17
CA GLN A 92 -11.26 -11.75 -4.80
C GLN A 92 -11.80 -11.68 -6.24
#